data_AF-A0A8R2H768-F1
#
_entry.id   AF-A0A8R2H768-F1
#
_cell.length_a   1.000
_cell.length_b   1.000
_cell.length_c   1.000
_cell.angle_alpha   90.00
_cell.angle_beta   90.00
_cell.angle_gamma   90.00
#
_symmetry.space_group_name_H-M   'P 1'
#
loop_
_entity.id
_entity.type
_entity.pdbx_description
1 polymer ?
#
loop_
_entity_poly.entity_id
_entity_poly.type
_entity_poly.pdbx_seq_one_letter_code
_entity_poly.pdbx_strand_id
1 'polypeptide(L)'
;MVRQATGPNEHPIAPTFLQVYKLLSIYSVLKPPKTGHCQILDSTTPKITLTDLKELSKSNLSERQQKIEKLKEKINKIIDDDDECDPLDATVVDIIPDHNYCEIQKDTAKECVVYYLCGFMCRQIVLKRTKCLNCLSGLKGSDTRPEAALTNLKSKGFLIHPNYSIFTLVSAIEEGFVQYCNVPEVFDKTVHFLLQHHQKLLKFPCVEHESEMLTSIVHFYITMRMKQYTRNLNRETKKLSSKKKKMSKLLIN
;
A
#
# COMPACT_ATOMS: atom_id res chain seq x y z
N MET A 1 -0.61 -28.14 -25.74
CA MET A 1 -1.90 -27.71 -25.15
C MET A 1 -2.14 -26.21 -25.26
N VAL A 2 -1.61 -25.31 -24.41
CA VAL A 2 -1.97 -23.85 -24.47
C VAL A 2 -1.81 -23.25 -25.86
N ARG A 3 -0.67 -23.49 -26.52
CA ARG A 3 -0.37 -23.03 -27.90
C ARG A 3 -1.22 -23.68 -29.02
N GLN A 4 -2.00 -24.71 -28.72
CA GLN A 4 -2.86 -25.41 -29.70
C GLN A 4 -4.34 -25.04 -29.53
N ALA A 5 -4.72 -24.38 -28.43
CA ALA A 5 -6.10 -24.00 -28.15
C ALA A 5 -6.53 -22.71 -28.89
N THR A 6 -5.59 -21.95 -29.43
CA THR A 6 -5.81 -20.66 -30.11
C THR A 6 -5.63 -20.73 -31.64
N GLY A 7 -5.70 -21.93 -32.22
CA GLY A 7 -5.50 -22.13 -33.66
C GLY A 7 -4.03 -22.07 -34.11
N PRO A 8 -3.74 -22.35 -35.39
CA PRO A 8 -2.39 -22.32 -35.91
C PRO A 8 -1.88 -20.87 -36.04
N ASN A 9 -0.81 -20.57 -35.32
CA ASN A 9 0.03 -19.36 -35.37
C ASN A 9 -0.33 -18.15 -34.48
N GLU A 10 -1.48 -18.09 -33.80
CA GLU A 10 -1.70 -17.02 -32.82
C GLU A 10 -1.11 -17.35 -31.44
N HIS A 11 -0.16 -16.53 -31.00
CA HIS A 11 0.32 -16.54 -29.62
C HIS A 11 -0.75 -15.99 -28.67
N PRO A 12 -1.13 -16.71 -27.60
CA PRO A 12 -2.14 -16.22 -26.67
C PRO A 12 -1.64 -14.94 -25.99
N ILE A 13 -2.36 -13.84 -26.20
CA ILE A 13 -2.17 -12.60 -25.45
C ILE A 13 -2.27 -12.87 -23.94
N ALA A 14 -1.56 -12.07 -23.15
CA ALA A 14 -1.41 -12.26 -21.70
C ALA A 14 -2.70 -12.63 -20.91
N PRO A 15 -3.88 -11.99 -21.13
CA PRO A 15 -5.11 -12.40 -20.44
C PRO A 15 -5.55 -13.83 -20.83
N THR A 16 -5.53 -14.17 -22.12
CA THR A 16 -5.89 -15.50 -22.64
C THR A 16 -4.94 -16.57 -22.13
N PHE A 17 -3.62 -16.29 -22.11
CA PHE A 17 -2.64 -17.21 -21.52
C PHE A 17 -2.94 -17.47 -20.03
N LEU A 18 -3.22 -16.42 -19.25
CA LEU A 18 -3.52 -16.55 -17.82
C LEU A 18 -4.82 -17.34 -17.57
N GLN A 19 -5.84 -17.15 -18.42
CA GLN A 19 -7.11 -17.86 -18.34
C GLN A 19 -6.96 -19.35 -18.67
N VAL A 20 -6.27 -19.69 -19.77
CA VAL A 20 -6.01 -21.10 -20.14
C VAL A 20 -5.07 -21.76 -19.14
N TYR A 21 -4.07 -21.05 -18.60
CA TYR A 21 -3.21 -21.57 -17.54
C TYR A 21 -4.02 -21.95 -16.28
N LYS A 22 -4.89 -21.06 -15.79
CA LYS A 22 -5.79 -21.36 -14.64
C LYS A 22 -6.68 -22.57 -14.92
N LEU A 23 -7.29 -22.64 -16.10
CA LEU A 23 -8.12 -23.78 -16.51
C LEU A 23 -7.32 -25.09 -16.50
N LEU A 24 -6.10 -25.11 -17.02
CA LEU A 24 -5.25 -26.31 -17.04
C LEU A 24 -4.74 -26.71 -15.65
N SER A 25 -4.38 -25.76 -14.79
CA SER A 25 -3.99 -26.04 -13.40
C SER A 25 -5.11 -26.72 -12.62
N ILE A 26 -6.37 -26.34 -12.88
CA ILE A 26 -7.54 -26.96 -12.26
C ILE A 26 -7.87 -28.30 -12.95
N TYR A 27 -7.67 -28.41 -14.27
CA TYR A 27 -7.93 -29.63 -15.06
C TYR A 27 -7.14 -30.85 -14.57
N SER A 28 -5.88 -30.66 -14.14
CA SER A 28 -5.05 -31.74 -13.59
C SER A 28 -5.55 -32.25 -12.22
N VAL A 29 -6.36 -31.46 -11.51
CA VAL A 29 -6.95 -31.85 -10.22
C VAL A 29 -8.34 -32.49 -10.42
N LEU A 30 -9.11 -32.01 -11.41
CA LEU A 30 -10.47 -32.48 -11.65
C LEU A 30 -10.59 -33.74 -12.52
N LYS A 31 -9.57 -34.11 -13.30
CA LYS A 31 -9.57 -35.38 -14.03
C LYS A 31 -8.67 -36.43 -13.38
N PRO A 32 -9.18 -37.62 -13.03
CA PRO A 32 -8.31 -38.75 -12.72
C PRO A 32 -7.48 -39.14 -13.96
N PRO A 33 -6.28 -39.72 -13.78
CA PRO A 33 -5.40 -40.10 -14.87
C PRO A 33 -6.08 -41.14 -15.79
N LYS A 34 -5.90 -40.99 -17.11
CA LYS A 34 -6.54 -41.86 -18.12
C LYS A 34 -6.05 -43.32 -18.09
N THR A 35 -4.91 -43.59 -17.47
CA THR A 35 -4.28 -44.92 -17.44
C THR A 35 -3.82 -45.24 -16.02
N GLY A 36 -4.49 -46.22 -15.44
CA GLY A 36 -4.31 -46.75 -14.09
C GLY A 36 -5.59 -47.51 -13.75
N HIS A 37 -5.49 -48.69 -13.14
CA HIS A 37 -6.66 -49.47 -12.69
C HIS A 37 -7.24 -48.87 -11.40
N CYS A 38 -7.66 -47.60 -11.47
CA CYS A 38 -8.47 -46.96 -10.45
C CYS A 38 -9.94 -47.12 -10.83
N GLN A 39 -10.50 -48.29 -10.55
CA GLN A 39 -11.96 -48.39 -10.42
C GLN A 39 -12.36 -47.41 -9.30
N ILE A 40 -13.32 -46.51 -9.59
CA ILE A 40 -13.92 -45.65 -8.56
C ILE A 40 -14.88 -46.56 -7.78
N LEU A 41 -14.32 -47.30 -6.82
CA LEU A 41 -15.02 -48.38 -6.11
C LEU A 41 -16.09 -47.86 -5.15
N ASP A 42 -16.02 -46.59 -4.76
CA ASP A 42 -16.96 -45.98 -3.82
C ASP A 42 -17.47 -44.60 -4.28
N SER A 43 -18.74 -44.55 -4.66
CA SER A 43 -19.49 -43.32 -4.93
C SER A 43 -19.86 -42.53 -3.66
N THR A 44 -19.56 -43.10 -2.49
CA THR A 44 -19.74 -42.55 -1.14
C THR A 44 -18.64 -41.59 -0.72
N THR A 45 -17.55 -41.49 -1.49
CA THR A 45 -16.47 -40.51 -1.24
C THR A 45 -17.01 -39.07 -1.35
N PRO A 46 -16.79 -38.20 -0.34
CA PRO A 46 -17.32 -36.84 -0.34
C PRO A 46 -16.66 -36.01 -1.44
N LYS A 47 -17.41 -35.72 -2.49
CA LYS A 47 -16.96 -34.92 -3.63
C LYS A 47 -17.03 -33.44 -3.25
N ILE A 48 -15.89 -32.76 -3.28
CA ILE A 48 -15.83 -31.30 -3.09
C ILE A 48 -16.72 -30.62 -4.14
N THR A 49 -17.81 -30.04 -3.69
CA THR A 49 -18.81 -29.35 -4.49
C THR A 49 -18.46 -27.87 -4.66
N LEU A 50 -19.09 -27.22 -5.64
CA LEU A 50 -18.97 -25.77 -5.80
C LEU A 50 -19.58 -24.99 -4.62
N THR A 51 -20.48 -25.62 -3.86
CA THR A 51 -21.03 -25.12 -2.59
C THR A 51 -19.96 -25.09 -1.50
N ASP A 52 -19.20 -26.17 -1.32
CA ASP A 52 -18.11 -26.22 -0.32
C ASP A 52 -17.04 -25.16 -0.60
N LEU A 53 -16.68 -24.96 -1.87
CA LEU A 53 -15.76 -23.88 -2.28
C LEU A 53 -16.35 -22.47 -2.04
N LYS A 54 -17.67 -22.31 -2.16
CA LYS A 54 -18.36 -21.06 -1.83
C LYS A 54 -18.42 -20.84 -0.30
N GLU A 55 -18.52 -21.88 0.50
CA GLU A 55 -18.54 -21.78 1.96
C GLU A 55 -17.16 -21.50 2.54
N LEU A 56 -16.10 -22.10 1.97
CA LEU A 56 -14.71 -21.73 2.22
C LEU A 56 -14.37 -20.28 1.85
N SER A 57 -15.11 -19.66 0.93
CA SER A 57 -14.94 -18.22 0.59
C SER A 57 -15.89 -17.28 1.32
N LYS A 58 -16.91 -17.80 2.01
CA LYS A 58 -17.82 -17.05 2.90
C LYS A 58 -17.34 -17.01 4.34
N SER A 59 -16.66 -18.06 4.80
CA SER A 59 -16.21 -18.17 6.19
C SER A 59 -14.92 -17.37 6.41
N ASN A 60 -14.99 -16.45 7.37
CA ASN A 60 -13.98 -15.46 7.77
C ASN A 60 -13.86 -14.25 6.83
N LEU A 61 -14.08 -13.05 7.41
CA LEU A 61 -13.47 -11.81 6.91
C LEU A 61 -11.97 -12.08 6.72
N SER A 62 -11.42 -11.66 5.58
CA SER A 62 -9.98 -11.87 5.33
C SER A 62 -9.14 -11.29 6.47
N GLU A 63 -8.02 -11.90 6.82
CA GLU A 63 -7.11 -11.41 7.89
C GLU A 63 -6.82 -9.90 7.73
N ARG A 64 -6.73 -9.44 6.48
CA ARG A 64 -6.65 -8.04 6.10
C ARG A 64 -7.83 -7.18 6.56
N GLN A 65 -9.07 -7.61 6.34
CA GLN A 65 -10.27 -6.88 6.78
C GLN A 65 -10.29 -6.78 8.30
N GLN A 66 -10.03 -7.89 9.00
CA GLN A 66 -9.94 -7.91 10.46
C GLN A 66 -8.88 -6.93 11.00
N LYS A 67 -7.72 -6.82 10.35
CA LYS A 67 -6.68 -5.83 10.71
C LYS A 67 -7.09 -4.39 10.43
N ILE A 68 -7.88 -4.13 9.39
CA ILE A 68 -8.43 -2.79 9.08
C ILE A 68 -9.52 -2.41 10.09
N GLU A 69 -10.39 -3.34 10.47
CA GLU A 69 -11.44 -3.14 11.47
C GLU A 69 -10.83 -2.87 12.85
N LYS A 70 -9.86 -3.69 13.30
CA LYS A 70 -9.09 -3.45 14.53
C LYS A 70 -8.35 -2.11 14.53
N LEU A 71 -7.89 -1.62 13.38
CA LEU A 71 -7.30 -0.28 13.26
C LEU A 71 -8.38 0.79 13.44
N LYS A 72 -9.54 0.64 12.79
CA LYS A 72 -10.66 1.58 12.90
C LYS A 72 -11.20 1.66 14.34
N GLU A 73 -11.34 0.52 15.03
CA GLU A 73 -11.72 0.45 16.44
C GLU A 73 -10.73 1.18 17.36
N LYS A 74 -9.42 1.02 17.14
CA LYS A 74 -8.39 1.73 17.91
C LYS A 74 -8.41 3.24 17.66
N ILE A 75 -8.65 3.66 16.42
CA ILE A 75 -8.78 5.08 16.07
C ILE A 75 -10.05 5.68 16.69
N ASN A 76 -11.19 4.98 16.64
CA ASN A 76 -12.43 5.42 17.31
C ASN A 76 -12.20 5.69 18.79
N LYS A 77 -11.64 4.72 19.54
CA LYS A 77 -11.36 4.89 20.98
C LYS A 77 -10.51 6.14 21.25
N ILE A 78 -9.48 6.38 20.45
CA ILE A 78 -8.62 7.56 20.58
C ILE A 78 -9.38 8.88 20.34
N ILE A 79 -10.41 8.89 19.49
CA ILE A 79 -11.26 10.06 19.24
C ILE A 79 -12.26 10.22 20.40
N ASP A 80 -12.85 9.11 20.85
CA ASP A 80 -13.84 9.07 21.94
C ASP A 80 -13.22 9.41 23.31
N ASP A 81 -11.91 9.20 23.50
CA ASP A 81 -11.15 9.48 24.73
C ASP A 81 -10.61 10.94 24.81
N ASP A 82 -10.75 11.77 23.76
CA ASP A 82 -10.04 13.06 23.60
C ASP A 82 -10.90 14.30 23.93
N ASP A 83 -11.86 14.15 24.85
CA ASP A 83 -12.87 15.16 25.26
C ASP A 83 -12.29 16.37 26.04
N GLU A 84 -10.97 16.42 26.28
CA GLU A 84 -10.28 17.57 26.89
C GLU A 84 -8.98 17.94 26.13
N CYS A 85 -9.04 18.91 25.21
CA CYS A 85 -7.91 19.84 24.97
C CYS A 85 -8.28 21.08 24.13
N ASP A 86 -7.76 22.23 24.58
CA ASP A 86 -7.96 23.58 24.06
C ASP A 86 -7.51 23.82 22.59
N PRO A 87 -8.01 24.90 21.95
CA PRO A 87 -7.55 25.33 20.64
C PRO A 87 -6.10 25.83 20.72
N LEU A 88 -5.15 25.04 20.20
CA LEU A 88 -3.74 25.42 20.20
C LEU A 88 -3.47 26.60 19.26
N ASP A 89 -2.98 27.65 19.92
CA ASP A 89 -2.58 28.98 19.47
C ASP A 89 -1.78 29.04 18.14
N ALA A 90 -1.98 30.13 17.40
CA ALA A 90 -1.42 30.40 16.08
C ALA A 90 -0.26 31.41 16.14
N THR A 91 0.77 31.10 16.92
CA THR A 91 2.10 31.78 16.95
C THR A 91 3.17 30.69 17.17
N VAL A 92 4.44 30.72 16.75
CA VAL A 92 5.40 31.68 16.16
C VAL A 92 6.41 30.84 15.29
N VAL A 93 7.41 31.29 14.51
CA VAL A 93 8.14 32.56 14.28
C VAL A 93 8.46 32.68 12.77
N ASP A 94 8.60 33.89 12.22
CA ASP A 94 9.28 34.14 10.94
C ASP A 94 10.81 33.99 11.03
N ILE A 95 11.45 33.14 10.21
CA ILE A 95 12.88 33.29 9.82
C ILE A 95 13.09 32.87 8.36
N ILE A 96 13.45 33.85 7.52
CA ILE A 96 14.16 33.74 6.23
C ILE A 96 15.45 34.56 6.47
N PRO A 97 16.68 34.04 6.22
CA PRO A 97 17.21 33.68 4.89
C PRO A 97 18.00 32.33 4.90
N ASP A 98 18.69 31.84 3.86
CA ASP A 98 19.32 32.51 2.72
C ASP A 98 19.53 31.57 1.51
N HIS A 99 19.92 32.13 0.35
CA HIS A 99 20.13 31.41 -0.90
C HIS A 99 21.35 30.47 -0.87
N ASN A 100 21.15 29.17 -1.09
CA ASN A 100 22.24 28.30 -1.55
C ASN A 100 21.79 27.14 -2.46
N TYR A 101 21.84 27.37 -3.78
CA TYR A 101 21.66 26.33 -4.80
C TYR A 101 22.91 25.43 -4.89
N CYS A 102 23.12 24.50 -3.95
CA CYS A 102 24.05 23.38 -4.19
C CYS A 102 23.89 22.15 -3.30
N GLU A 103 23.34 22.27 -2.09
CA GLU A 103 23.17 21.13 -1.18
C GLU A 103 21.72 21.04 -0.67
N ILE A 104 20.89 20.24 -1.35
CA ILE A 104 19.68 19.72 -0.71
C ILE A 104 20.18 18.77 0.38
N GLN A 105 20.16 19.23 1.63
CA GLN A 105 20.46 18.39 2.79
C GLN A 105 19.64 17.11 2.71
N LYS A 106 20.27 15.96 3.02
CA LYS A 106 19.67 14.63 2.75
C LYS A 106 18.29 14.45 3.40
N ASP A 107 18.07 15.12 4.53
CA ASP A 107 16.81 15.11 5.26
C ASP A 107 15.73 15.92 4.53
N THR A 108 16.03 17.12 4.04
CA THR A 108 15.13 17.90 3.16
C THR A 108 14.77 17.13 1.89
N ALA A 109 15.71 16.36 1.32
CA ALA A 109 15.45 15.50 0.16
C ALA A 109 14.46 14.37 0.48
N LYS A 110 14.58 13.75 1.67
CA LYS A 110 13.64 12.74 2.17
C LYS A 110 12.25 13.35 2.35
N GLU A 111 12.15 14.49 3.03
CA GLU A 111 10.90 15.22 3.28
C GLU A 111 10.19 15.59 1.98
N CYS A 112 10.92 16.14 1.00
CA CYS A 112 10.39 16.43 -0.34
C CYS A 112 9.79 15.20 -1.03
N VAL A 113 10.41 14.03 -0.89
CA VAL A 113 9.89 12.77 -1.44
C VAL A 113 8.67 12.29 -0.68
N VAL A 114 8.66 12.39 0.65
CA VAL A 114 7.50 12.03 1.50
C VAL A 114 6.31 12.93 1.20
N TYR A 115 6.52 14.24 1.05
CA TYR A 115 5.51 15.23 0.68
C TYR A 115 4.91 14.92 -0.70
N TYR A 116 5.74 14.62 -1.71
CA TYR A 116 5.28 14.20 -3.03
C TYR A 116 4.46 12.89 -2.99
N LEU A 117 4.87 11.90 -2.18
CA LEU A 117 4.11 10.66 -1.97
C LEU A 117 2.79 10.91 -1.23
N CYS A 118 2.78 11.84 -0.27
CA CYS A 118 1.58 12.28 0.45
C CYS A 118 0.56 12.91 -0.51
N GLY A 119 0.98 13.82 -1.40
CA GLY A 119 0.13 14.41 -2.44
C GLY A 119 -0.47 13.35 -3.39
N PHE A 120 0.32 12.34 -3.79
CA PHE A 120 -0.18 11.20 -4.56
C PHE A 120 -1.23 10.38 -3.80
N MET A 121 -1.01 10.10 -2.51
CA MET A 121 -1.97 9.41 -1.66
C MET A 121 -3.27 10.20 -1.53
N CYS A 122 -3.19 11.50 -1.20
CA CYS A 122 -4.35 12.38 -1.07
C CYS A 122 -5.18 12.36 -2.36
N ARG A 123 -4.54 12.45 -3.54
CA ARG A 123 -5.21 12.31 -4.83
C ARG A 123 -5.94 10.97 -5.01
N GLN A 124 -5.36 9.85 -4.53
CA GLN A 124 -6.01 8.54 -4.64
C GLN A 124 -7.19 8.38 -3.67
N ILE A 125 -7.14 8.99 -2.48
CA ILE A 125 -8.24 8.99 -1.51
C ILE A 125 -9.39 9.87 -2.01
N VAL A 126 -9.09 11.12 -2.40
CA VAL A 126 -10.05 12.07 -3.02
C VAL A 126 -10.79 11.46 -4.20
N LEU A 127 -10.08 10.79 -5.12
CA LEU A 127 -10.70 10.23 -6.33
C LEU A 127 -11.54 8.96 -6.08
N LYS A 128 -11.49 8.34 -4.89
CA LYS A 128 -12.04 6.97 -4.69
C LYS A 128 -12.84 6.75 -3.41
N ARG A 129 -12.75 7.62 -2.41
CA ARG A 129 -13.34 7.38 -1.09
C ARG A 129 -14.32 8.44 -0.63
N THR A 130 -14.06 9.73 -0.86
CA THR A 130 -14.91 10.79 -0.31
C THR A 130 -15.33 11.85 -1.33
N LYS A 131 -16.59 12.28 -1.21
CA LYS A 131 -17.15 13.47 -1.88
C LYS A 131 -17.43 14.62 -0.88
N CYS A 132 -17.24 14.38 0.42
CA CYS A 132 -17.48 15.37 1.47
C CYS A 132 -16.49 16.55 1.34
N LEU A 133 -17.02 17.77 1.24
CA LEU A 133 -16.24 18.98 1.04
C LEU A 133 -15.22 19.22 2.17
N ASN A 134 -15.60 18.91 3.41
CA ASN A 134 -14.71 19.05 4.59
C ASN A 134 -13.53 18.08 4.53
N CYS A 135 -13.71 16.87 3.99
CA CYS A 135 -12.61 15.95 3.72
C CYS A 135 -11.71 16.44 2.58
N LEU A 136 -12.29 17.10 1.56
CA LEU A 136 -11.54 17.63 0.43
C LEU A 136 -10.71 18.87 0.78
N SER A 137 -11.20 19.75 1.65
CA SER A 137 -10.42 20.86 2.22
C SER A 137 -9.39 20.34 3.21
N GLY A 138 -9.76 19.43 4.12
CA GLY A 138 -8.86 18.85 5.12
C GLY A 138 -7.64 18.14 4.53
N LEU A 139 -7.74 17.57 3.33
CA LEU A 139 -6.62 16.93 2.63
C LEU A 139 -5.72 17.89 1.82
N LYS A 140 -6.14 19.14 1.55
CA LYS A 140 -5.41 20.09 0.70
C LYS A 140 -4.75 21.19 1.52
N GLY A 141 -3.56 21.62 1.12
CA GLY A 141 -2.79 22.69 1.74
C GLY A 141 -2.13 23.62 0.72
N SER A 142 -1.28 24.52 1.20
CA SER A 142 -0.48 25.41 0.36
C SER A 142 0.78 24.74 -0.19
N ASP A 143 1.32 25.34 -1.25
CA ASP A 143 2.56 24.99 -1.95
C ASP A 143 3.78 25.81 -1.50
N THR A 144 3.57 26.72 -0.54
CA THR A 144 4.54 27.72 -0.05
C THR A 144 5.68 27.15 0.81
N ARG A 145 5.64 25.87 1.14
CA ARG A 145 6.55 25.23 2.12
C ARG A 145 7.79 24.60 1.46
N PRO A 146 8.95 24.53 2.14
CA PRO A 146 10.18 23.95 1.57
C PRO A 146 10.01 22.47 1.17
N GLU A 147 9.24 21.68 1.92
CA GLU A 147 8.97 20.27 1.61
C GLU A 147 8.17 20.12 0.30
N ALA A 148 7.49 21.18 -0.18
CA ALA A 148 6.79 21.19 -1.45
C ALA A 148 7.72 21.32 -2.67
N ALA A 149 9.01 21.63 -2.51
CA ALA A 149 9.92 21.97 -3.60
C ALA A 149 9.95 20.91 -4.73
N LEU A 150 9.99 19.61 -4.41
CA LEU A 150 9.95 18.55 -5.42
C LEU A 150 8.60 18.46 -6.14
N THR A 151 7.51 18.72 -5.43
CA THR A 151 6.16 18.76 -6.03
C THR A 151 6.04 19.98 -6.94
N ASN A 152 6.48 21.16 -6.50
CA ASN A 152 6.49 22.40 -7.30
C ASN A 152 7.29 22.21 -8.59
N LEU A 153 8.52 21.68 -8.48
CA LEU A 153 9.40 21.40 -9.64
C LEU A 153 8.79 20.40 -10.65
N LYS A 154 7.95 19.47 -10.19
CA LYS A 154 7.28 18.47 -11.06
C LYS A 154 5.86 18.85 -11.46
N SER A 155 5.28 19.88 -10.85
CA SER A 155 3.90 20.25 -11.08
C SER A 155 3.77 20.95 -12.43
N LYS A 156 2.68 20.62 -13.14
CA LYS A 156 2.17 21.42 -14.27
C LYS A 156 0.88 22.14 -13.88
N GLY A 157 0.72 22.47 -12.59
CA GLY A 157 -0.51 23.04 -12.01
C GLY A 157 -1.56 22.00 -11.55
N PHE A 158 -1.28 20.69 -11.68
CA PHE A 158 -2.27 19.61 -11.44
C PHE A 158 -1.89 18.63 -10.32
N LEU A 159 -0.78 18.85 -9.60
CA LEU A 159 -0.43 18.05 -8.43
C LEU A 159 -1.17 18.57 -7.19
N ILE A 160 -1.48 17.67 -6.25
CA ILE A 160 -2.14 18.03 -5.00
C ILE A 160 -1.08 18.30 -3.95
N HIS A 161 -1.15 19.50 -3.36
CA HIS A 161 -0.43 19.88 -2.16
C HIS A 161 -1.22 19.37 -0.95
N PRO A 162 -0.69 18.43 -0.15
CA PRO A 162 -1.36 17.96 1.05
C PRO A 162 -1.43 19.05 2.12
N ASN A 163 -2.44 18.99 2.98
CA ASN A 163 -2.45 19.75 4.24
C ASN A 163 -1.25 19.33 5.10
N TYR A 164 -0.68 20.28 5.84
CA TYR A 164 0.49 20.06 6.68
C TYR A 164 0.26 19.00 7.77
N SER A 165 -0.91 18.98 8.41
CA SER A 165 -1.27 17.94 9.41
C SER A 165 -1.24 16.52 8.82
N ILE A 166 -1.64 16.37 7.55
CA ILE A 166 -1.60 15.10 6.83
C ILE A 166 -0.16 14.75 6.44
N PHE A 167 0.65 15.74 6.09
CA PHE A 167 2.08 15.54 5.83
C PHE A 167 2.86 15.13 7.09
N THR A 168 2.61 15.74 8.25
CA THR A 168 3.25 15.35 9.52
C THR A 168 2.82 13.95 9.95
N LEU A 169 1.52 13.62 9.85
CA LEU A 169 1.01 12.27 10.07
C LEU A 169 1.70 11.24 9.15
N VAL A 170 1.80 11.54 7.86
CA VAL A 170 2.46 10.67 6.87
C VAL A 170 3.96 10.53 7.12
N SER A 171 4.62 11.57 7.62
CA SER A 171 6.04 11.52 7.98
C SER A 171 6.29 10.61 9.18
N ALA A 172 5.42 10.65 10.21
CA ALA A 172 5.44 9.70 11.32
C ALA A 172 5.15 8.25 10.87
N ILE A 173 4.24 8.04 9.91
CA ILE A 173 4.02 6.71 9.31
C ILE A 173 5.29 6.22 8.58
N GLU A 174 5.97 7.09 7.82
CA GLU A 174 7.20 6.71 7.11
C GLU A 174 8.34 6.41 8.08
N GLU A 175 8.45 7.11 9.20
CA GLU A 175 9.43 6.81 10.24
C GLU A 175 9.23 5.40 10.81
N GLY A 176 8.03 5.08 11.30
CA GLY A 176 7.71 3.74 11.77
C GLY A 176 7.88 2.68 10.68
N PHE A 177 7.49 2.99 9.44
CA PHE A 177 7.66 2.08 8.31
C PHE A 177 9.14 1.75 8.06
N VAL A 178 10.03 2.75 8.06
CA VAL A 178 11.47 2.55 7.84
C VAL A 178 12.07 1.68 8.94
N GLN A 179 11.68 1.88 10.21
CA GLN A 179 12.13 1.04 11.32
C GLN A 179 11.71 -0.43 11.17
N TYR A 180 10.47 -0.71 10.75
CA TYR A 180 9.92 -2.08 10.74
C TYR A 180 9.89 -2.77 9.37
N CYS A 181 10.30 -2.13 8.27
CA CYS A 181 10.14 -2.66 6.90
C CYS A 181 10.75 -4.05 6.62
N ASN A 182 11.69 -4.52 7.44
CA ASN A 182 12.33 -5.84 7.33
C ASN A 182 11.65 -6.95 8.15
N VAL A 183 10.65 -6.63 8.97
CA VAL A 183 9.97 -7.56 9.89
C VAL A 183 8.70 -8.11 9.22
N PRO A 184 8.31 -9.38 9.40
CA PRO A 184 7.10 -9.93 8.75
C PRO A 184 5.80 -9.17 9.05
N GLU A 185 5.71 -8.50 10.21
CA GLU A 185 4.52 -7.79 10.69
C GLU A 185 4.61 -6.26 10.55
N VAL A 186 5.20 -5.76 9.44
CA VAL A 186 5.43 -4.30 9.22
C VAL A 186 4.18 -3.46 9.51
N PHE A 187 3.00 -3.92 9.06
CA PHE A 187 1.75 -3.17 9.18
C PHE A 187 1.38 -2.94 10.65
N ASP A 188 1.26 -4.02 11.41
CA ASP A 188 0.81 -3.98 12.79
C ASP A 188 1.84 -3.23 13.66
N LYS A 189 3.15 -3.42 13.43
CA LYS A 189 4.21 -2.69 14.16
C LYS A 189 4.26 -1.20 13.83
N THR A 190 4.08 -0.81 12.57
CA THR A 190 4.02 0.61 12.18
C THR A 190 2.80 1.30 12.78
N VAL A 191 1.64 0.62 12.79
CA VAL A 191 0.42 1.10 13.46
C VAL A 191 0.64 1.25 14.97
N HIS A 192 1.20 0.24 15.63
CA HIS A 192 1.46 0.30 17.08
C HIS A 192 2.43 1.42 17.45
N PHE A 193 3.51 1.62 16.69
CA PHE A 193 4.43 2.75 16.87
C PHE A 193 3.71 4.10 16.76
N LEU A 194 2.88 4.29 15.73
CA LEU A 194 2.13 5.53 15.53
C LEU A 194 1.15 5.81 16.67
N LEU A 195 0.43 4.79 17.14
CA LEU A 195 -0.51 4.93 18.26
C LEU A 195 0.21 5.25 19.58
N GLN A 196 1.42 4.69 19.79
CA GLN A 196 2.17 4.86 21.03
C GLN A 196 2.93 6.20 21.10
N HIS A 197 3.49 6.68 19.97
CA HIS A 197 4.37 7.85 19.95
C HIS A 197 3.76 9.10 19.30
N HIS A 198 2.70 8.94 18.49
CA HIS A 198 2.15 10.02 17.66
C HIS A 198 0.61 10.10 17.70
N GLN A 199 -0.03 9.62 18.79
CA GLN A 199 -1.48 9.66 18.99
C GLN A 199 -2.09 11.05 18.67
N LYS A 200 -1.43 12.14 19.11
CA LYS A 200 -1.87 13.53 18.88
C LYS A 200 -1.97 13.95 17.41
N LEU A 201 -1.36 13.20 16.47
CA LEU A 201 -1.46 13.45 15.03
C LEU A 201 -2.67 12.77 14.38
N LEU A 202 -3.41 11.92 15.10
CA LEU A 202 -4.63 11.26 14.63
C LEU A 202 -5.86 12.18 14.78
N LYS A 203 -5.76 13.41 14.26
CA LYS A 203 -6.88 14.38 14.21
C LYS A 203 -7.18 14.75 12.76
N PHE A 204 -8.45 14.85 12.40
CA PHE A 204 -8.91 15.19 11.06
C PHE A 204 -10.10 16.16 11.11
N PRO A 205 -10.13 17.25 10.31
CA PRO A 205 -11.09 18.34 10.45
C PRO A 205 -12.54 18.01 10.04
N CYS A 206 -12.91 16.75 9.86
CA CYS A 206 -14.26 16.32 9.50
C CYS A 206 -14.71 15.19 10.42
N VAL A 207 -15.41 15.54 11.50
CA VAL A 207 -15.90 14.65 12.56
C VAL A 207 -16.63 13.42 12.00
N GLU A 208 -17.55 13.61 11.04
CA GLU A 208 -18.33 12.52 10.42
C GLU A 208 -17.48 11.39 9.80
N HIS A 209 -16.30 11.74 9.26
CA HIS A 209 -15.48 10.83 8.46
C HIS A 209 -14.07 10.65 9.03
N GLU A 210 -13.75 11.25 10.17
CA GLU A 210 -12.40 11.32 10.74
C GLU A 210 -11.75 9.94 10.86
N SER A 211 -12.43 9.02 11.55
CA SER A 211 -11.98 7.64 11.69
C SER A 211 -11.78 6.92 10.34
N GLU A 212 -12.71 7.08 9.39
CA GLU A 212 -12.58 6.45 8.07
C GLU A 212 -11.40 7.03 7.29
N MET A 213 -11.19 8.34 7.36
CA MET A 213 -10.13 9.05 6.63
C MET A 213 -8.75 8.74 7.21
N LEU A 214 -8.58 8.77 8.54
CA LEU A 214 -7.34 8.38 9.21
C LEU A 214 -7.00 6.90 8.95
N THR A 215 -7.97 5.99 9.12
CA THR A 215 -7.83 4.57 8.76
C THR A 215 -7.43 4.41 7.29
N SER A 216 -8.04 5.19 6.39
CA SER A 216 -7.74 5.19 4.95
C SER A 216 -6.31 5.64 4.63
N ILE A 217 -5.85 6.72 5.28
CA ILE A 217 -4.50 7.28 5.12
C ILE A 217 -3.46 6.25 5.57
N VAL A 218 -3.54 5.79 6.82
CA VAL A 218 -2.60 4.82 7.40
C VAL A 218 -2.55 3.53 6.57
N HIS A 219 -3.72 2.96 6.27
CA HIS A 219 -3.82 1.74 5.48
C HIS A 219 -3.25 1.88 4.08
N PHE A 220 -3.58 2.97 3.38
CA PHE A 220 -3.11 3.19 2.02
C PHE A 220 -1.61 3.42 1.98
N TYR A 221 -1.07 4.25 2.86
CA TYR A 221 0.34 4.62 2.84
C TYR A 221 1.24 3.40 3.11
N ILE A 222 1.00 2.65 4.19
CA ILE A 222 1.78 1.45 4.52
C ILE A 222 1.67 0.41 3.38
N THR A 223 0.46 0.18 2.84
CA THR A 223 0.27 -0.74 1.70
C THR A 223 1.04 -0.29 0.45
N MET A 224 1.10 1.02 0.20
CA MET A 224 1.80 1.63 -0.92
C MET A 224 3.32 1.51 -0.75
N ARG A 225 3.86 1.81 0.44
CA ARG A 225 5.28 1.68 0.78
C ARG A 225 5.76 0.24 0.76
N MET A 226 5.02 -0.73 1.31
CA MET A 226 5.35 -2.16 1.17
C MET A 226 5.50 -2.58 -0.30
N LYS A 227 4.57 -2.17 -1.17
CA LYS A 227 4.65 -2.48 -2.61
C LYS A 227 5.88 -1.86 -3.27
N GLN A 228 6.28 -0.65 -2.88
CA GLN A 228 7.52 -0.02 -3.38
C GLN A 228 8.76 -0.76 -2.85
N TYR A 229 8.79 -1.09 -1.57
CA TYR A 229 9.90 -1.78 -0.91
C TYR A 229 10.17 -3.16 -1.54
N THR A 230 9.15 -4.01 -1.61
CA THR A 230 9.25 -5.33 -2.25
C THR A 230 9.63 -5.24 -3.74
N ARG A 231 9.21 -4.19 -4.47
CA ARG A 231 9.64 -3.97 -5.87
C ARG A 231 11.13 -3.62 -5.97
N ASN A 232 11.67 -2.87 -5.01
CA ASN A 232 13.08 -2.48 -5.00
C ASN A 232 13.97 -3.68 -4.65
N LEU A 233 13.66 -4.42 -3.58
CA LEU A 233 14.35 -5.66 -3.23
C LEU A 233 14.39 -6.65 -4.41
N ASN A 234 13.24 -6.87 -5.07
CA ASN A 234 13.18 -7.74 -6.24
C ASN A 234 14.01 -7.26 -7.44
N ARG A 235 14.24 -5.94 -7.59
CA ARG A 235 15.14 -5.39 -8.62
C ARG A 235 16.60 -5.63 -8.26
N GLU A 236 16.96 -5.54 -6.99
CA GLU A 236 18.32 -5.77 -6.50
C GLU A 236 18.72 -7.25 -6.59
N THR A 237 17.84 -8.17 -6.18
CA THR A 237 18.04 -9.62 -6.35
C THR A 237 18.20 -10.01 -7.84
N LYS A 238 17.48 -9.34 -8.75
CA LYS A 238 17.67 -9.51 -10.20
C LYS A 238 19.03 -8.98 -10.69
N LYS A 239 19.51 -7.85 -10.18
CA LYS A 239 20.86 -7.33 -10.49
C LYS A 239 21.94 -8.29 -9.96
N LEU A 240 21.81 -8.78 -8.74
CA LEU A 240 22.74 -9.74 -8.11
C LEU A 240 22.82 -11.06 -8.88
N SER A 241 21.68 -11.67 -9.21
CA SER A 241 21.64 -12.92 -10.00
C SER A 241 22.21 -12.73 -11.41
N SER A 242 21.98 -11.58 -12.05
CA SER A 242 22.62 -11.22 -13.33
C SER A 242 24.15 -11.11 -13.21
N LYS A 243 24.66 -10.44 -12.17
CA LYS A 243 26.11 -10.36 -11.89
C LYS A 243 26.73 -11.76 -11.67
N LYS A 244 26.11 -12.59 -10.82
CA LYS A 244 26.57 -13.98 -10.57
C LYS A 244 26.61 -14.81 -11.85
N LYS A 245 25.59 -14.71 -12.72
CA LYS A 245 25.55 -15.39 -14.04
C LYS A 245 26.60 -14.88 -15.04
N LYS A 246 27.12 -13.66 -14.89
CA LYS A 246 28.27 -13.18 -15.68
C LYS A 246 29.57 -13.75 -15.14
N MET A 247 29.79 -13.70 -13.82
CA MET A 247 30.99 -14.26 -13.19
C MET A 247 31.13 -15.77 -13.39
N SER A 248 30.05 -16.54 -13.31
CA SER A 248 30.09 -17.99 -13.56
C SER A 248 30.45 -18.37 -15.00
N LYS A 249 30.46 -17.42 -15.95
CA LYS A 249 30.94 -17.61 -17.32
C LYS A 249 32.40 -17.20 -17.52
N LEU A 250 33.00 -16.50 -16.54
CA LEU A 250 34.39 -16.06 -16.56
C LEU A 250 35.30 -17.00 -15.75
N LEU A 251 34.73 -17.83 -14.89
CA LEU A 251 35.42 -18.88 -14.12
C LEU A 251 35.42 -20.25 -14.84
N ILE A 252 35.19 -20.26 -16.15
CA ILE A 252 35.35 -21.43 -17.02
C ILE A 252 36.52 -21.11 -17.95
N ASN A 253 37.73 -21.35 -17.45
CA ASN A 253 39.02 -21.40 -18.16
C ASN A 253 39.99 -22.20 -17.27
#